data_AF-A0A6N7PML6-F1
#
_entry.id   AF-A0A6N7PML6-F1
#
_cell.length_a   1.000
_cell.length_b   1.000
_cell.length_c   1.000
_cell.angle_alpha   90.00
_cell.angle_beta   90.00
_cell.angle_gamma   90.00
#
_symmetry.space_group_name_H-M   'P 1'
#
loop_
_entity.id
_entity.type
_entity.pdbx_description
1 polymer ?
#
loop_
_entity_poly.entity_id
_entity_poly.type
_entity_poly.pdbx_seq_one_letter_code
_entity_poly.pdbx_strand_id
1 'polypeptide(L)'
;MVMRTSWSVSRAVGVDRHVEFSTISLRGRAWHEVVRSRRGSCRSTYLPFESPPWSCIVSHAAMADDANEDREGAFNRGLEAYRAGCHFDAYDIWTQVYQDEQNETNRRFLQAIIQVTNAMHKVRHNAELRGSVHLLERALLKLDALPDVHGGIDLATFRDATRTCLAEIKRLLSVAQKNLEDAFIPPLSSVGAGPVLEPRVSPPSKDPETLFQNGLDAYRAGRFYDAHELWEDYRRTRPESDPSRELVKGLVLVATAMHKLHRAKSPGGAAQLLELALDQLRDTPEGTLGLEVGALVEEVSRVHHEVEELEAKGADSSPTPQSYIPKIKRVE
;
A
#
# COMPACT_ATOMS: atom_id res chain seq x y z
N MET A 1 -44.31 37.37 32.98
CA MET A 1 -43.49 37.03 34.16
C MET A 1 -42.13 37.67 33.95
N VAL A 2 -41.83 38.64 34.81
CA VAL A 2 -40.78 39.65 34.67
C VAL A 2 -39.65 39.27 35.63
N MET A 3 -38.38 39.36 35.22
CA MET A 3 -37.35 40.20 35.86
C MET A 3 -35.94 39.95 35.31
N ARG A 4 -35.37 41.04 34.81
CA ARG A 4 -33.93 41.36 34.74
C ARG A 4 -33.41 41.74 36.14
N THR A 5 -32.09 41.99 36.20
CA THR A 5 -31.28 42.75 37.19
C THR A 5 -30.51 41.87 38.18
N SER A 6 -29.28 42.15 38.62
CA SER A 6 -28.30 43.21 38.33
C SER A 6 -26.91 42.70 38.78
N TRP A 7 -25.86 43.38 38.32
CA TRP A 7 -24.52 43.33 38.90
C TRP A 7 -24.47 44.07 40.25
N SER A 8 -23.56 43.68 41.15
CA SER A 8 -22.77 44.63 41.95
C SER A 8 -21.49 44.00 42.50
N VAL A 9 -20.43 44.82 42.51
CA VAL A 9 -19.05 44.57 42.92
C VAL A 9 -18.87 45.05 44.37
N SER A 10 -18.00 44.40 45.16
CA SER A 10 -17.22 45.10 46.19
C SER A 10 -15.86 44.42 46.47
N ARG A 11 -14.85 45.30 46.53
CA ARG A 11 -13.42 45.16 46.91
C ARG A 11 -13.28 44.71 48.38
N ALA A 12 -12.13 44.43 48.98
CA ALA A 12 -10.71 44.77 48.80
C ALA A 12 -9.85 43.67 49.50
N VAL A 13 -8.55 43.51 49.28
CA VAL A 13 -7.39 44.15 49.96
C VAL A 13 -6.17 43.43 49.35
N GLY A 14 -5.07 43.99 48.85
CA GLY A 14 -4.41 45.28 49.08
C GLY A 14 -3.15 45.07 49.91
N VAL A 15 -1.97 44.82 49.31
CA VAL A 15 -0.66 45.19 49.87
C VAL A 15 0.36 45.44 48.74
N ASP A 16 0.69 46.71 48.59
CA ASP A 16 1.89 47.28 47.95
C ASP A 16 3.19 46.80 48.62
N ARG A 17 4.31 46.78 47.89
CA ARG A 17 5.38 47.77 48.07
C ARG A 17 6.63 47.57 47.20
N HIS A 18 7.04 48.72 46.66
CA HIS A 18 8.38 49.25 46.41
C HIS A 18 9.30 48.60 45.38
N VAL A 19 9.40 49.33 44.26
CA VAL A 19 10.55 49.40 43.36
C VAL A 19 11.49 50.49 43.88
N GLU A 20 12.75 50.15 44.12
CA GLU A 20 13.88 51.09 44.20
C GLU A 20 14.81 50.83 43.01
N PHE A 21 15.17 51.90 42.31
CA PHE A 21 16.22 51.90 41.30
C PHE A 21 17.56 52.21 41.97
N SER A 22 18.60 51.44 41.65
CA SER A 22 19.97 51.91 41.70
C SER A 22 20.83 51.23 40.63
N THR A 23 21.50 52.08 39.88
CA THR A 23 22.46 51.86 38.79
C THR A 23 23.70 51.04 39.20
N ILE A 24 24.23 50.22 38.28
CA ILE A 24 25.64 50.22 37.77
C ILE A 24 26.00 48.87 37.12
N SER A 25 26.21 48.95 35.80
CA SER A 25 27.22 48.32 34.92
C SER A 25 28.12 47.14 35.37
N LEU A 26 28.25 46.22 34.40
CA LEU A 26 29.43 45.44 33.94
C LEU A 26 29.68 44.00 34.44
N ARG A 27 29.68 43.12 33.41
CA ARG A 27 30.57 41.97 33.17
C ARG A 27 30.42 40.71 34.04
N GLY A 28 30.44 39.57 33.34
CA GLY A 28 31.00 38.34 33.90
C GLY A 28 30.26 37.09 33.48
N ARG A 29 30.87 36.33 32.59
CA ARG A 29 30.41 35.01 32.13
C ARG A 29 30.51 33.96 33.26
N ALA A 30 29.50 33.10 33.27
CA ALA A 30 29.47 31.66 33.50
C ALA A 30 30.54 30.98 34.39
N TRP A 31 30.07 30.22 35.38
CA TRP A 31 30.60 28.90 35.71
C TRP A 31 29.46 27.91 35.96
N HIS A 32 29.69 26.68 35.49
CA HIS A 32 28.99 25.46 35.86
C HIS A 32 29.06 25.23 37.39
N GLU A 33 28.01 24.61 37.94
CA GLU A 33 28.05 23.25 38.53
C GLU A 33 27.12 23.07 39.76
N VAL A 34 25.99 22.41 39.49
CA VAL A 34 25.41 21.25 40.23
C VAL A 34 25.11 21.38 41.74
N VAL A 35 23.82 21.31 42.11
CA VAL A 35 23.15 20.12 42.72
C VAL A 35 21.70 20.46 43.11
N ARG A 36 20.77 19.80 42.40
CA ARG A 36 19.48 19.19 42.79
C ARG A 36 18.55 19.89 43.82
N SER A 37 17.31 20.15 43.39
CA SER A 37 16.12 19.58 44.06
C SER A 37 14.91 19.54 43.12
N ARG A 38 14.04 18.57 43.39
CA ARG A 38 13.06 17.90 42.51
C ARG A 38 11.70 18.60 42.39
N ARG A 39 11.11 18.49 41.19
CA ARG A 39 9.71 18.12 40.82
C ARG A 39 9.46 18.78 39.45
N GLY A 40 9.51 18.09 38.32
CA GLY A 40 8.63 17.01 37.86
C GLY A 40 8.21 17.39 36.43
N SER A 41 8.99 16.95 35.42
CA SER A 41 8.77 17.26 34.01
C SER A 41 8.95 15.99 33.18
N CYS A 42 7.96 15.70 32.33
CA CYS A 42 7.97 14.59 31.38
C CYS A 42 9.17 14.69 30.45
N ARG A 43 10.08 13.70 30.50
CA ARG A 43 11.09 13.48 29.47
C ARG A 43 10.72 12.24 28.67
N SER A 44 10.31 12.48 27.43
CA SER A 44 10.34 11.50 26.35
C SER A 44 11.80 11.23 26.01
N THR A 45 12.29 10.03 26.26
CA THR A 45 13.58 9.54 25.80
C THR A 45 13.38 8.85 24.46
N TYR A 46 13.72 9.52 23.35
CA TYR A 46 14.02 8.83 22.10
C TYR A 46 15.46 8.31 22.19
N LEU A 47 15.63 7.00 22.05
CA LEU A 47 16.92 6.40 21.70
C LEU A 47 17.12 6.52 20.18
N PRO A 48 18.34 6.72 19.69
CA PRO A 48 18.62 6.77 18.26
C PRO A 48 18.45 5.37 17.66
N PHE A 49 17.59 5.25 16.64
CA PHE A 49 17.44 4.05 15.84
C PHE A 49 18.70 3.88 14.98
N GLU A 50 19.57 2.95 15.36
CA GLU A 50 20.61 2.44 14.47
C GLU A 50 19.91 1.61 13.38
N SER A 51 19.90 2.13 12.15
CA SER A 51 19.35 1.42 11.00
C SER A 51 20.09 0.10 10.78
N PRO A 52 19.40 -1.04 10.66
CA PRO A 52 20.05 -2.29 10.31
C PRO A 52 20.61 -2.24 8.87
N PRO A 53 21.66 -3.02 8.57
CA PRO A 53 22.29 -3.03 7.26
C PRO A 53 21.35 -3.50 6.15
N TRP A 54 21.48 -2.87 4.98
CA TRP A 54 20.59 -2.85 3.82
C TRP A 54 20.26 -4.20 3.13
N SER A 55 20.74 -5.33 3.65
CA SER A 55 20.43 -6.66 3.11
C SER A 55 19.07 -7.24 3.55
N CYS A 56 18.33 -6.56 4.45
CA CYS A 56 17.06 -7.07 5.00
C CYS A 56 15.81 -6.30 4.55
N ILE A 57 15.94 -5.23 3.76
CA ILE A 57 14.80 -4.44 3.24
C ILE A 57 14.38 -4.92 1.84
N VAL A 58 15.24 -5.68 1.16
CA VAL A 58 14.91 -6.39 -0.07
C VAL A 58 15.13 -7.88 0.17
N SER A 59 14.14 -8.53 0.76
CA SER A 59 14.08 -9.99 0.79
C SER A 59 12.62 -10.43 0.57
N HIS A 60 12.36 -10.85 -0.68
CA HIS A 60 11.39 -11.89 -1.07
C HIS A 60 9.87 -11.61 -1.13
N ALA A 61 9.38 -10.36 -1.28
CA ALA A 61 7.91 -10.17 -1.40
C ALA A 61 7.41 -9.16 -2.44
N ALA A 62 8.26 -8.55 -3.28
CA ALA A 62 7.77 -7.50 -4.18
C ALA A 62 7.51 -7.95 -5.62
N MET A 63 8.47 -8.46 -6.41
CA MET A 63 8.19 -8.78 -7.83
C MET A 63 9.18 -9.77 -8.49
N ALA A 64 9.98 -10.52 -7.73
CA ALA A 64 10.91 -11.51 -8.32
C ALA A 64 11.04 -12.74 -7.43
N ASP A 65 10.35 -13.81 -7.82
CA ASP A 65 10.80 -15.21 -7.71
C ASP A 65 9.70 -16.09 -8.32
N ASP A 66 9.93 -16.67 -9.51
CA ASP A 66 9.24 -17.83 -10.13
C ASP A 66 7.69 -17.94 -10.06
N ALA A 67 6.97 -16.93 -9.60
CA ALA A 67 5.55 -17.03 -9.21
C ALA A 67 4.56 -16.80 -10.35
N ASN A 68 5.02 -16.42 -11.54
CA ASN A 68 4.12 -16.08 -12.65
C ASN A 68 3.55 -17.35 -13.33
N GLU A 69 4.25 -18.50 -13.28
CA GLU A 69 3.71 -19.76 -13.80
C GLU A 69 2.85 -20.50 -12.76
N ASP A 70 3.16 -20.43 -11.46
CA ASP A 70 2.44 -21.14 -10.39
C ASP A 70 1.38 -20.28 -9.68
N ARG A 71 0.36 -19.86 -10.45
CA ARG A 71 -0.78 -19.09 -9.91
C ARG A 71 -1.59 -19.91 -8.89
N GLU A 72 -1.62 -21.23 -9.02
CA GLU A 72 -2.28 -22.12 -8.07
C GLU A 72 -1.52 -22.17 -6.73
N GLY A 73 -0.18 -22.23 -6.78
CA GLY A 73 0.67 -22.06 -5.61
C GLY A 73 0.53 -20.67 -4.98
N ALA A 74 0.42 -19.60 -5.80
CA ALA A 74 0.11 -18.27 -5.28
C ALA A 74 -1.24 -18.23 -4.55
N PHE A 75 -2.28 -18.86 -5.10
CA PHE A 75 -3.56 -19.01 -4.41
C PHE A 75 -3.40 -19.72 -3.06
N ASN A 76 -2.64 -20.82 -3.01
CA ASN A 76 -2.39 -21.57 -1.78
C ASN A 76 -1.60 -20.75 -0.73
N ARG A 77 -0.59 -19.97 -1.15
CA ARG A 77 0.12 -19.04 -0.25
C ARG A 77 -0.82 -17.98 0.33
N GLY A 78 -1.73 -17.44 -0.48
CA GLY A 78 -2.77 -16.53 0.02
C GLY A 78 -3.70 -17.19 1.04
N LEU A 79 -4.03 -18.47 0.84
CA LEU A 79 -4.84 -19.25 1.77
C LEU A 79 -4.13 -19.52 3.10
N GLU A 80 -2.84 -19.85 3.06
CA GLU A 80 -2.00 -19.99 4.25
C GLU A 80 -1.90 -18.66 5.02
N ALA A 81 -1.63 -17.56 4.32
CA ALA A 81 -1.59 -16.22 4.91
C ALA A 81 -2.93 -15.84 5.57
N TYR A 82 -4.06 -16.11 4.91
CA TYR A 82 -5.39 -15.87 5.48
C TYR A 82 -5.60 -16.65 6.77
N ARG A 83 -5.26 -17.95 6.78
CA ARG A 83 -5.40 -18.83 7.96
C ARG A 83 -4.48 -18.42 9.11
N ALA A 84 -3.33 -17.83 8.82
CA ALA A 84 -2.42 -17.25 9.81
C ALA A 84 -2.91 -15.90 10.36
N GLY A 85 -4.03 -15.36 9.85
CA GLY A 85 -4.54 -14.04 10.21
C GLY A 85 -3.82 -12.88 9.51
N CYS A 86 -2.91 -13.17 8.57
CA CYS A 86 -2.20 -12.20 7.74
C CYS A 86 -3.08 -11.75 6.56
N HIS A 87 -4.20 -11.10 6.87
CA HIS A 87 -5.23 -10.75 5.87
C HIS A 87 -4.75 -9.73 4.82
N PHE A 88 -3.82 -8.83 5.17
CA PHE A 88 -3.24 -7.92 4.18
C PHE A 88 -2.46 -8.68 3.10
N ASP A 89 -1.60 -9.60 3.52
CA ASP A 89 -0.78 -10.41 2.60
C ASP A 89 -1.66 -11.30 1.73
N ALA A 90 -2.67 -11.95 2.32
CA ALA A 90 -3.65 -12.75 1.57
C ALA A 90 -4.41 -11.91 0.54
N TYR A 91 -4.82 -10.68 0.90
CA TYR A 91 -5.50 -9.76 -0.01
C TYR A 91 -4.61 -9.39 -1.20
N ASP A 92 -3.34 -9.05 -0.95
CA ASP A 92 -2.41 -8.66 -2.00
C ASP A 92 -2.13 -9.83 -2.95
N ILE A 93 -1.80 -10.99 -2.40
CA ILE A 93 -1.55 -12.22 -3.17
C ILE A 93 -2.77 -12.58 -4.02
N TRP A 94 -3.97 -12.66 -3.45
CA TRP A 94 -5.16 -13.03 -4.23
C TRP A 94 -5.58 -11.97 -5.23
N THR A 95 -5.29 -10.69 -5.00
CA THR A 95 -5.50 -9.64 -6.00
C THR A 95 -4.61 -9.86 -7.22
N GLN A 96 -3.39 -10.36 -7.04
CA GLN A 96 -2.50 -10.75 -8.14
C GLN A 96 -3.00 -12.01 -8.86
N VAL A 97 -3.48 -13.01 -8.10
CA VAL A 97 -4.10 -14.22 -8.68
C VAL A 97 -5.34 -13.86 -9.50
N TYR A 98 -6.12 -12.87 -9.07
CA TYR A 98 -7.29 -12.39 -9.80
C TYR A 98 -6.96 -11.65 -11.10
N GLN A 99 -5.76 -11.05 -11.22
CA GLN A 99 -5.36 -10.37 -12.45
C GLN A 99 -5.29 -11.36 -13.62
N ASP A 100 -5.87 -10.94 -14.74
CA ASP A 100 -5.94 -11.68 -16.01
C ASP A 100 -6.69 -13.02 -15.97
N GLU A 101 -7.35 -13.35 -14.87
CA GLU A 101 -8.27 -14.48 -14.81
C GLU A 101 -9.46 -14.23 -15.75
N GLN A 102 -9.68 -15.13 -16.71
CA GLN A 102 -10.76 -14.99 -17.71
C GLN A 102 -12.00 -15.80 -17.34
N ASN A 103 -11.85 -16.86 -16.55
CA ASN A 103 -12.98 -17.68 -16.16
C ASN A 103 -13.86 -16.90 -15.17
N GLU A 104 -15.09 -16.58 -15.60
CA GLU A 104 -16.01 -15.73 -14.83
C GLU A 104 -16.39 -16.32 -13.46
N THR A 105 -16.44 -17.65 -13.34
CA THR A 105 -16.68 -18.32 -12.05
C THR A 105 -15.48 -18.14 -11.11
N ASN A 106 -14.25 -18.32 -11.61
CA ASN A 106 -13.03 -18.06 -10.83
C ASN A 106 -12.90 -16.59 -10.45
N ARG A 107 -13.19 -15.66 -11.37
CA ARG A 107 -13.21 -14.23 -11.08
C ARG A 107 -14.19 -13.91 -9.95
N ARG A 108 -15.42 -14.42 -10.03
CA ARG A 108 -16.45 -14.21 -8.99
C ARG A 108 -16.02 -14.79 -7.65
N PHE A 109 -15.45 -16.00 -7.64
CA PHE A 109 -14.88 -16.65 -6.46
C PHE A 109 -13.75 -15.83 -5.83
N LEU A 110 -12.74 -15.45 -6.61
CA LEU A 110 -11.59 -14.66 -6.15
C LEU A 110 -12.04 -13.29 -5.62
N GLN A 111 -12.94 -12.60 -6.32
CA GLN A 111 -13.51 -11.34 -5.82
C GLN A 111 -14.22 -11.49 -4.49
N ALA A 112 -14.95 -12.60 -4.28
CA ALA A 112 -15.66 -12.85 -3.03
C ALA A 112 -14.68 -13.01 -1.86
N ILE A 113 -13.68 -13.88 -2.00
CA ILE A 113 -12.69 -14.10 -0.93
C ILE A 113 -11.86 -12.83 -0.68
N ILE A 114 -11.41 -12.13 -1.72
CA ILE A 114 -10.66 -10.86 -1.61
C ILE A 114 -11.46 -9.81 -0.83
N GLN A 115 -12.78 -9.73 -1.06
CA GLN A 115 -13.65 -8.79 -0.34
C GLN A 115 -13.79 -9.15 1.15
N VAL A 116 -13.97 -10.44 1.48
CA VAL A 116 -14.00 -10.90 2.88
C VAL A 116 -12.66 -10.63 3.55
N THR A 117 -11.55 -10.95 2.90
CA THR A 117 -10.21 -10.72 3.41
C THR A 117 -9.92 -9.25 3.68
N ASN A 118 -10.27 -8.36 2.74
CA ASN A 118 -10.13 -6.92 2.93
C ASN A 118 -10.99 -6.42 4.10
N ALA A 119 -12.21 -6.94 4.25
CA ALA A 119 -13.04 -6.62 5.41
C ALA A 119 -12.35 -7.04 6.72
N MET A 120 -11.76 -8.24 6.79
CA MET A 120 -11.07 -8.71 8.00
C MET A 120 -9.83 -7.89 8.32
N HIS A 121 -9.05 -7.51 7.31
CA HIS A 121 -7.93 -6.58 7.48
C HIS A 121 -8.39 -5.24 8.08
N LYS A 122 -9.46 -4.64 7.52
CA LYS A 122 -10.03 -3.37 8.00
C LYS A 122 -10.55 -3.44 9.43
N VAL A 123 -11.22 -4.53 9.80
CA VAL A 123 -11.72 -4.72 11.16
C VAL A 123 -10.56 -4.81 12.15
N ARG A 124 -9.53 -5.63 11.85
CA ARG A 124 -8.45 -5.93 12.82
C ARG A 124 -7.42 -4.82 12.94
N HIS A 125 -7.10 -4.13 11.85
CA HIS A 125 -6.00 -3.15 11.83
C HIS A 125 -6.47 -1.69 11.86
N ASN A 126 -7.66 -1.39 11.32
CA ASN A 126 -8.13 0.00 11.21
C ASN A 126 -9.34 0.30 12.11
N ALA A 127 -9.89 -0.71 12.81
CA ALA A 127 -11.16 -0.62 13.54
C ALA A 127 -12.32 -0.09 12.68
N GLU A 128 -12.28 -0.34 11.37
CA GLU A 128 -13.22 0.16 10.36
C GLU A 128 -14.42 -0.79 10.16
N LEU A 129 -15.28 -0.90 11.18
CA LEU A 129 -16.46 -1.77 11.09
C LEU A 129 -17.44 -1.37 9.97
N ARG A 130 -17.72 -0.06 9.80
CA ARG A 130 -18.68 0.43 8.79
C ARG A 130 -18.23 0.12 7.36
N GLY A 131 -16.95 0.32 7.06
CA GLY A 131 -16.40 -0.01 5.74
C GLY A 131 -16.46 -1.51 5.44
N SER A 132 -16.29 -2.33 6.49
CA SER A 132 -16.33 -3.79 6.39
C SER A 132 -17.72 -4.34 6.10
N VAL A 133 -18.79 -3.70 6.60
CA VAL A 133 -20.19 -4.10 6.30
C VAL A 133 -20.44 -4.14 4.79
N HIS A 134 -20.06 -3.09 4.06
CA HIS A 134 -20.30 -3.02 2.62
C HIS A 134 -19.51 -4.07 1.83
N LEU A 135 -18.27 -4.35 2.25
CA LEU A 135 -17.44 -5.38 1.64
C LEU A 135 -18.07 -6.77 1.81
N LEU A 136 -18.53 -7.09 3.03
CA LEU A 136 -19.17 -8.38 3.32
C LEU A 136 -20.51 -8.54 2.61
N GLU A 137 -21.34 -7.50 2.52
CA GLU A 137 -22.59 -7.55 1.76
C GLU A 137 -22.34 -7.84 0.27
N ARG A 138 -21.33 -7.21 -0.33
CA ARG A 138 -20.94 -7.46 -1.73
C ARG A 138 -20.31 -8.84 -1.93
N ALA A 139 -19.57 -9.33 -0.94
CA ALA A 139 -19.00 -10.67 -0.98
C ALA A 139 -20.11 -11.73 -0.94
N LEU A 140 -21.10 -11.56 -0.06
CA LEU A 140 -22.25 -12.48 0.05
C LEU A 140 -23.05 -12.57 -1.24
N LEU A 141 -23.29 -11.46 -1.94
CA LEU A 141 -23.94 -11.50 -3.26
C LEU A 141 -23.19 -12.39 -4.28
N LYS A 142 -21.85 -12.49 -4.17
CA LYS A 142 -21.04 -13.36 -5.03
C LYS A 142 -21.05 -14.80 -4.53
N LEU A 143 -20.89 -14.99 -3.23
CA LEU A 143 -20.91 -16.31 -2.59
C LEU A 143 -22.25 -17.02 -2.81
N ASP A 144 -23.36 -16.29 -2.81
CA ASP A 144 -24.71 -16.83 -3.06
C ASP A 144 -24.92 -17.32 -4.50
N ALA A 145 -24.13 -16.81 -5.43
CA ALA A 145 -24.17 -17.21 -6.84
C ALA A 145 -23.14 -18.29 -7.21
N LEU A 146 -22.33 -18.74 -6.25
CA LEU A 146 -21.32 -19.79 -6.43
C LEU A 146 -21.84 -21.14 -5.89
N PRO A 147 -21.36 -22.28 -6.44
CA PRO A 147 -21.69 -23.59 -5.88
C PRO A 147 -21.15 -23.75 -4.45
N ASP A 148 -21.65 -24.75 -3.73
CA ASP A 148 -21.28 -25.02 -2.34
C ASP A 148 -19.80 -25.42 -2.18
N VAL A 149 -19.17 -25.91 -3.25
CA VAL A 149 -17.74 -26.15 -3.32
C VAL A 149 -17.21 -25.55 -4.62
N HIS A 150 -16.19 -24.69 -4.52
CA HIS A 150 -15.46 -24.16 -5.68
C HIS A 150 -13.99 -23.94 -5.33
N GLY A 151 -13.09 -24.20 -6.27
CA GLY A 151 -11.65 -24.02 -6.08
C GLY A 151 -11.08 -24.74 -4.86
N GLY A 152 -11.62 -25.92 -4.54
CA GLY A 152 -11.19 -26.71 -3.38
C GLY A 152 -11.63 -26.17 -2.03
N ILE A 153 -12.48 -25.15 -1.99
CA ILE A 153 -12.97 -24.53 -0.76
C ILE A 153 -14.43 -24.90 -0.51
N ASP A 154 -14.76 -25.23 0.75
CA ASP A 154 -16.15 -25.34 1.21
C ASP A 154 -16.76 -23.93 1.32
N LEU A 155 -17.44 -23.52 0.25
CA LEU A 155 -18.10 -22.22 0.16
C LEU A 155 -19.42 -22.19 0.92
N ALA A 156 -20.09 -23.31 1.16
CA ALA A 156 -21.31 -23.33 1.97
C ALA A 156 -20.99 -22.88 3.41
N THR A 157 -20.02 -23.53 4.05
CA THR A 157 -19.58 -23.17 5.40
C THR A 157 -19.01 -21.75 5.45
N PHE A 158 -18.20 -21.37 4.46
CA PHE A 158 -17.63 -20.03 4.40
C PHE A 158 -18.70 -18.94 4.23
N ARG A 159 -19.72 -19.18 3.41
CA ARG A 159 -20.87 -18.28 3.20
C ARG A 159 -21.64 -18.06 4.50
N ASP A 160 -21.95 -19.13 5.24
CA ASP A 160 -22.68 -19.03 6.51
C ASP A 160 -21.86 -18.33 7.60
N ALA A 161 -20.56 -18.62 7.67
CA ALA A 161 -19.65 -17.93 8.57
C ALA A 161 -19.52 -16.43 8.21
N THR A 162 -19.52 -16.10 6.92
CA THR A 162 -19.52 -14.71 6.44
C THR A 162 -20.79 -13.96 6.83
N ARG A 163 -21.97 -14.62 6.79
CA ARG A 163 -23.23 -14.04 7.29
C ARG A 163 -23.18 -13.80 8.80
N THR A 164 -22.65 -14.77 9.55
CA THR A 164 -22.47 -14.67 11.01
C THR A 164 -21.53 -13.52 11.38
N CYS A 165 -20.40 -13.39 10.68
CA CYS A 165 -19.45 -12.29 10.82
C CYS A 165 -20.11 -10.92 10.56
N LEU A 166 -20.86 -10.80 9.46
CA LEU A 166 -21.58 -9.58 9.11
C LEU A 166 -22.61 -9.19 10.19
N ALA A 167 -23.38 -10.16 10.69
CA ALA A 167 -24.33 -9.93 11.75
C ALA A 167 -23.65 -9.43 13.03
N GLU A 168 -22.50 -10.02 13.39
CA GLU A 168 -21.74 -9.61 14.55
C GLU A 168 -21.14 -8.20 14.41
N ILE A 169 -20.57 -7.87 13.25
CA ILE A 169 -20.08 -6.52 12.98
C ILE A 169 -21.22 -5.49 13.10
N LYS A 170 -22.42 -5.82 12.59
CA LYS A 170 -23.61 -4.96 12.74
C LYS A 170 -24.03 -4.84 14.21
N ARG A 171 -23.96 -5.91 14.99
CA ARG A 171 -24.23 -5.90 16.44
C ARG A 171 -23.23 -5.00 17.17
N LEU A 172 -21.92 -5.17 16.94
CA LEU A 172 -20.86 -4.35 17.54
C LEU A 172 -21.08 -2.85 17.26
N LEU A 173 -21.42 -2.51 16.01
CA LEU A 173 -21.79 -1.14 15.63
C LEU A 173 -22.97 -0.60 16.45
N SER A 174 -24.00 -1.43 16.69
CA SER A 174 -25.19 -1.02 17.45
C SER A 174 -24.91 -0.75 18.93
N VAL A 175 -23.90 -1.42 19.50
CA VAL A 175 -23.48 -1.25 20.91
C VAL A 175 -22.22 -0.39 21.04
N ALA A 176 -21.84 0.33 19.97
CA ALA A 176 -20.65 1.19 19.90
C ALA A 176 -19.32 0.50 20.28
N GLN A 177 -19.23 -0.81 20.05
CA GLN A 177 -18.00 -1.59 20.18
C GLN A 177 -17.31 -1.75 18.82
N LYS A 178 -16.01 -2.04 18.86
CA LYS A 178 -15.17 -2.13 17.64
C LYS A 178 -14.40 -3.43 17.53
N ASN A 179 -14.25 -4.18 18.62
CA ASN A 179 -13.41 -5.35 18.66
C ASN A 179 -14.22 -6.56 18.21
N LEU A 180 -13.83 -7.14 17.08
CA LEU A 180 -14.35 -8.42 16.62
C LEU A 180 -13.47 -9.53 17.20
N GLU A 181 -14.09 -10.53 17.82
CA GLU A 181 -13.36 -11.72 18.27
C GLU A 181 -12.97 -12.59 17.07
N ASP A 182 -11.79 -13.23 17.15
CA ASP A 182 -11.25 -14.04 16.04
C ASP A 182 -12.19 -15.20 15.63
N ALA A 183 -13.06 -15.68 16.53
CA ALA A 183 -14.05 -16.70 16.24
C ALA A 183 -15.10 -16.28 15.19
N PHE A 184 -15.27 -14.97 14.96
CA PHE A 184 -16.15 -14.44 13.92
C PHE A 184 -15.44 -14.22 12.58
N ILE A 185 -14.14 -14.48 12.48
CA ILE A 185 -13.43 -14.44 11.19
C ILE A 185 -13.88 -15.66 10.37
N PRO A 186 -14.46 -15.46 9.17
CA PRO A 186 -14.96 -16.58 8.38
C PRO A 186 -13.82 -17.54 7.99
N PRO A 187 -13.87 -18.83 8.37
CA PRO A 187 -12.79 -19.76 8.06
C PRO A 187 -12.87 -20.24 6.61
N LEU A 188 -11.72 -20.34 5.94
CA LEU A 188 -11.58 -20.95 4.62
C LEU A 188 -11.06 -22.38 4.76
N SER A 189 -11.96 -23.36 4.69
CA SER A 189 -11.65 -24.79 4.79
C SER A 189 -11.40 -25.42 3.42
N SER A 190 -10.31 -26.17 3.29
CA SER A 190 -10.00 -26.92 2.07
C SER A 190 -10.68 -28.27 2.09
N VAL A 191 -11.38 -28.60 1.00
CA VAL A 191 -12.02 -29.90 0.74
C VAL A 191 -11.47 -30.57 -0.53
N GLY A 192 -10.53 -29.92 -1.22
CA GLY A 192 -9.88 -30.44 -2.42
C GLY A 192 -8.71 -29.57 -2.87
N ALA A 193 -8.23 -29.83 -4.09
CA ALA A 193 -7.23 -28.99 -4.75
C ALA A 193 -7.80 -27.60 -5.08
N GLY A 194 -6.92 -26.59 -5.12
CA GLY A 194 -7.26 -25.20 -5.40
C GLY A 194 -8.00 -24.97 -6.73
N PRO A 195 -8.39 -23.72 -7.04
CA PRO A 195 -8.99 -23.42 -8.33
C PRO A 195 -8.02 -23.74 -9.46
N VAL A 196 -8.51 -24.42 -10.49
CA VAL A 196 -7.81 -24.48 -11.78
C VAL A 196 -7.96 -23.12 -12.43
N LEU A 197 -6.84 -22.41 -12.58
CA LEU A 197 -6.81 -21.05 -13.11
C LEU A 197 -6.47 -21.07 -14.60
N GLU A 198 -7.09 -20.18 -15.37
CA GLU A 198 -6.76 -20.07 -16.79
C GLU A 198 -5.30 -19.62 -16.96
N PRO A 199 -4.55 -20.09 -17.97
CA PRO A 199 -3.23 -19.54 -18.23
C PRO A 199 -3.33 -18.01 -18.39
N ARG A 200 -2.37 -17.26 -17.83
CA ARG A 200 -2.28 -15.84 -18.15
C ARG A 200 -2.10 -15.72 -19.65
N VAL A 201 -2.90 -14.85 -20.27
CA VAL A 201 -2.71 -14.51 -21.67
C VAL A 201 -1.48 -13.60 -21.72
N SER A 202 -0.29 -14.20 -21.73
CA SER A 202 0.89 -13.51 -22.24
C SER A 202 0.52 -13.01 -23.64
N PRO A 203 0.94 -11.81 -24.03
CA PRO A 203 0.67 -11.36 -25.38
C PRO A 203 1.21 -12.39 -26.37
N PRO A 204 0.51 -12.64 -27.48
CA PRO A 204 0.72 -13.80 -28.33
C PRO A 204 2.09 -13.84 -29.04
N SER A 205 2.96 -12.87 -28.79
CA SER A 205 4.20 -12.67 -29.52
C SER A 205 5.41 -12.73 -28.58
N LYS A 206 6.35 -13.62 -28.89
CA LYS A 206 7.71 -13.61 -28.33
C LYS A 206 8.65 -12.68 -29.12
N ASP A 207 8.15 -12.01 -30.14
CA ASP A 207 8.91 -11.00 -30.87
C ASP A 207 9.27 -9.84 -29.93
N PRO A 208 10.56 -9.50 -29.76
CA PRO A 208 10.97 -8.47 -28.81
C PRO A 208 10.32 -7.12 -29.10
N GLU A 209 10.21 -6.69 -30.35
CA GLU A 209 9.62 -5.38 -30.66
C GLU A 209 8.14 -5.33 -30.24
N THR A 210 7.41 -6.42 -30.51
CA THR A 210 6.02 -6.56 -30.08
C THR A 210 5.89 -6.57 -28.55
N LEU A 211 6.76 -7.27 -27.82
CA LEU A 211 6.77 -7.28 -26.36
C LEU A 211 6.99 -5.88 -25.79
N PHE A 212 7.97 -5.15 -26.32
CA PHE A 212 8.28 -3.80 -25.88
C PHE A 212 7.12 -2.83 -26.15
N GLN A 213 6.55 -2.88 -27.36
CA GLN A 213 5.43 -2.04 -27.76
C GLN A 213 4.18 -2.33 -26.92
N ASN A 214 3.84 -3.60 -26.70
CA ASN A 214 2.74 -3.99 -25.83
C ASN A 214 2.97 -3.49 -24.39
N GLY A 215 4.21 -3.52 -23.90
CA GLY A 215 4.55 -3.00 -22.57
C GLY A 215 4.29 -1.49 -22.46
N LEU A 216 4.65 -0.72 -23.49
CA LEU A 216 4.31 0.71 -23.56
C LEU A 216 2.80 0.94 -23.55
N ASP A 217 2.05 0.14 -24.30
CA ASP A 217 0.59 0.29 -24.40
C ASP A 217 -0.12 -0.10 -23.09
N ALA A 218 0.36 -1.16 -22.43
CA ALA A 218 -0.09 -1.55 -21.10
C ALA A 218 0.19 -0.46 -20.05
N TYR A 219 1.41 0.09 -20.05
CA TYR A 219 1.80 1.16 -19.13
C TYR A 219 0.93 2.40 -19.31
N ARG A 220 0.70 2.83 -20.56
CA ARG A 220 -0.20 3.97 -20.89
C ARG A 220 -1.64 3.73 -20.45
N ALA A 221 -2.11 2.49 -20.50
CA ALA A 221 -3.42 2.09 -20.01
C ALA A 221 -3.50 1.95 -18.47
N GLY A 222 -2.42 2.24 -17.74
CA GLY A 222 -2.35 2.08 -16.28
C GLY A 222 -2.26 0.62 -15.81
N ARG A 223 -1.98 -0.31 -16.73
CA ARG A 223 -1.75 -1.74 -16.43
C ARG A 223 -0.26 -1.97 -16.18
N PHE A 224 0.22 -1.43 -15.07
CA PHE A 224 1.66 -1.42 -14.75
C PHE A 224 2.24 -2.81 -14.50
N TYR A 225 1.44 -3.75 -14.00
CA TYR A 225 1.88 -5.13 -13.82
C TYR A 225 2.12 -5.81 -15.19
N ASP A 226 1.17 -5.70 -16.12
CA ASP A 226 1.33 -6.23 -17.48
C ASP A 226 2.55 -5.61 -18.17
N ALA A 227 2.76 -4.30 -17.99
CA ALA A 227 3.93 -3.60 -18.54
C ALA A 227 5.25 -4.15 -17.94
N HIS A 228 5.28 -4.38 -16.62
CA HIS A 228 6.40 -5.02 -15.93
C HIS A 228 6.71 -6.40 -16.55
N GLU A 229 5.71 -7.27 -16.67
CA GLU A 229 5.92 -8.62 -17.23
C GLU A 229 6.40 -8.57 -18.67
N LEU A 230 5.80 -7.70 -19.49
CA LEU A 230 6.15 -7.52 -20.89
C LEU A 230 7.59 -7.05 -21.11
N TRP A 231 8.04 -6.13 -20.26
CA TRP A 231 9.39 -5.61 -20.30
C TRP A 231 10.42 -6.59 -19.71
N GLU A 232 10.06 -7.39 -18.70
CA GLU A 232 10.91 -8.50 -18.25
C GLU A 232 11.03 -9.60 -19.32
N ASP A 233 9.94 -9.94 -20.02
CA ASP A 233 9.98 -10.87 -21.15
C ASP A 233 10.85 -10.33 -22.28
N TYR A 234 10.66 -9.06 -22.68
CA TYR A 234 11.54 -8.39 -23.63
C TYR A 234 13.01 -8.52 -23.20
N ARG A 235 13.30 -8.20 -21.93
CA ARG A 235 14.65 -8.27 -21.39
C ARG A 235 15.22 -9.68 -21.50
N ARG A 236 14.46 -10.72 -21.13
CA ARG A 236 14.88 -12.14 -21.25
C ARG A 236 15.22 -12.56 -22.69
N THR A 237 14.62 -11.93 -23.70
CA THR A 237 14.99 -12.19 -25.10
C THR A 237 16.32 -11.58 -25.53
N ARG A 238 16.89 -10.64 -24.76
CA ARG A 238 18.12 -9.90 -25.10
C ARG A 238 19.34 -10.47 -24.36
N PRO A 239 20.51 -10.56 -25.02
CA PRO A 239 21.75 -10.98 -24.36
C PRO A 239 22.19 -9.95 -23.30
N GLU A 240 22.93 -10.37 -22.27
CA GLU A 240 23.32 -9.49 -21.16
C GLU A 240 24.11 -8.25 -21.60
N SER A 241 24.82 -8.32 -22.73
CA SER A 241 25.58 -7.22 -23.31
C SER A 241 24.74 -6.19 -24.07
N ASP A 242 23.42 -6.40 -24.22
CA ASP A 242 22.55 -5.48 -24.93
C ASP A 242 22.27 -4.22 -24.08
N PRO A 243 22.68 -3.02 -24.52
CA PRO A 243 22.52 -1.78 -23.75
C PRO A 243 21.05 -1.42 -23.50
N SER A 244 20.10 -1.94 -24.30
CA SER A 244 18.68 -1.71 -24.07
C SER A 244 18.15 -2.39 -22.81
N ARG A 245 18.89 -3.35 -22.22
CA ARG A 245 18.49 -4.00 -20.96
C ARG A 245 18.51 -3.04 -19.79
N GLU A 246 19.44 -2.10 -19.76
CA GLU A 246 19.54 -1.11 -18.68
C GLU A 246 18.34 -0.16 -18.72
N LEU A 247 17.99 0.37 -19.89
CA LEU A 247 16.74 1.13 -20.08
C LEU A 247 15.53 0.34 -19.57
N VAL A 248 15.43 -0.93 -19.96
CA VAL A 248 14.28 -1.77 -19.62
C VAL A 248 14.21 -2.09 -18.13
N LYS A 249 15.34 -2.33 -17.45
CA LYS A 249 15.38 -2.44 -15.98
C LYS A 249 14.81 -1.16 -15.33
N GLY A 250 15.19 0.01 -15.84
CA GLY A 250 14.66 1.29 -15.37
C GLY A 250 13.14 1.38 -15.56
N LEU A 251 12.64 1.01 -16.72
CA LEU A 251 11.20 1.00 -17.02
C LEU A 251 10.42 0.00 -16.13
N VAL A 252 10.97 -1.18 -15.88
CA VAL A 252 10.42 -2.19 -14.96
C VAL A 252 10.31 -1.63 -13.53
N LEU A 253 11.33 -0.92 -13.05
CA LEU A 253 11.29 -0.23 -11.75
C LEU A 253 10.22 0.87 -11.71
N VAL A 254 10.10 1.69 -12.76
CA VAL A 254 9.04 2.71 -12.87
C VAL A 254 7.65 2.06 -12.84
N ALA A 255 7.43 0.99 -13.60
CA ALA A 255 6.16 0.25 -13.59
C ALA A 255 5.84 -0.31 -12.20
N THR A 256 6.84 -0.87 -11.51
CA THR A 256 6.67 -1.39 -10.15
C THR A 256 6.35 -0.28 -9.16
N ALA A 257 7.01 0.89 -9.27
CA ALA A 257 6.72 2.05 -8.44
C ALA A 257 5.27 2.52 -8.65
N MET A 258 4.82 2.61 -9.90
CA MET A 258 3.45 3.00 -10.23
C MET A 258 2.43 1.99 -9.72
N HIS A 259 2.75 0.70 -9.79
CA HIS A 259 1.93 -0.34 -9.16
C HIS A 259 1.82 -0.13 -7.65
N LYS A 260 2.94 0.08 -6.94
CA LYS A 260 2.93 0.33 -5.49
C LYS A 260 2.16 1.59 -5.10
N LEU A 261 2.32 2.66 -5.87
CA LEU A 261 1.64 3.92 -5.62
C LEU A 261 0.13 3.82 -5.85
N HIS A 262 -0.29 3.30 -7.00
CA HIS A 262 -1.70 3.31 -7.40
C HIS A 262 -2.51 2.14 -6.84
N ARG A 263 -1.90 0.97 -6.62
CA ARG A 263 -2.57 -0.23 -6.09
C ARG A 263 -2.29 -0.44 -4.60
N ALA A 264 -1.03 -0.54 -4.20
CA ALA A 264 -0.66 -0.83 -2.81
C ALA A 264 -0.76 0.38 -1.87
N LYS A 265 -1.03 1.59 -2.41
CA LYS A 265 -1.10 2.85 -1.67
C LYS A 265 0.14 3.11 -0.80
N SER A 266 1.30 2.73 -1.33
CA SER A 266 2.59 2.85 -0.65
C SER A 266 3.46 3.90 -1.34
N PRO A 267 3.34 5.19 -0.95
CA PRO A 267 4.13 6.26 -1.56
C PRO A 267 5.63 6.10 -1.27
N GLY A 268 6.03 5.77 -0.04
CA GLY A 268 7.46 5.58 0.27
C GLY A 268 8.11 4.41 -0.48
N GLY A 269 7.39 3.29 -0.61
CA GLY A 269 7.86 2.18 -1.42
C GLY A 269 7.94 2.52 -2.91
N ALA A 270 7.09 3.43 -3.40
CA ALA A 270 7.17 3.94 -4.76
C ALA A 270 8.34 4.92 -4.94
N ALA A 271 8.58 5.82 -3.97
CA ALA A 271 9.69 6.78 -4.02
C ALA A 271 11.04 6.05 -4.13
N GLN A 272 11.29 5.07 -3.26
CA GLN A 272 12.52 4.25 -3.30
C GLN A 272 12.76 3.58 -4.66
N LEU A 273 11.71 3.05 -5.29
CA LEU A 273 11.82 2.42 -6.61
C LEU A 273 12.06 3.44 -7.74
N LEU A 274 11.49 4.65 -7.63
CA LEU A 274 11.75 5.72 -8.59
C LEU A 274 13.18 6.25 -8.46
N GLU A 275 13.72 6.35 -7.25
CA GLU A 275 15.14 6.68 -7.03
C GLU A 275 16.06 5.67 -7.73
N LEU A 276 15.82 4.37 -7.52
CA LEU A 276 16.55 3.30 -8.21
C LEU A 276 16.38 3.35 -9.73
N ALA A 277 15.16 3.65 -10.20
CA ALA A 277 14.91 3.80 -11.63
C ALA A 277 15.72 4.95 -12.23
N LEU A 278 15.86 6.08 -11.53
CA LEU A 278 16.66 7.22 -11.99
C LEU A 278 18.13 6.84 -12.14
N ASP A 279 18.69 6.11 -11.16
CA ASP A 279 20.07 5.64 -11.25
C ASP A 279 20.27 4.74 -12.48
N GLN A 280 19.28 3.90 -12.78
CA GLN A 280 19.33 3.00 -13.93
C GLN A 280 19.15 3.72 -15.28
N LEU A 281 18.33 4.78 -15.32
CA LEU A 281 17.98 5.50 -16.55
C LEU A 281 19.01 6.57 -16.95
N ARG A 282 19.71 7.18 -15.99
CA ARG A 282 20.63 8.32 -16.22
C ARG A 282 21.74 8.03 -17.24
N ASP A 283 22.26 6.80 -17.24
CA ASP A 283 23.36 6.41 -18.13
C ASP A 283 22.87 5.85 -19.47
N THR A 284 21.55 5.80 -19.68
CA THR A 284 20.98 5.29 -20.93
C THR A 284 21.10 6.34 -22.05
N PRO A 285 21.65 5.99 -23.23
CA PRO A 285 21.74 6.91 -24.35
C PRO A 285 20.37 7.38 -24.88
N GLU A 286 20.30 8.63 -25.31
CA GLU A 286 19.12 9.20 -25.96
C GLU A 286 18.71 8.40 -27.21
N GLY A 287 17.40 8.18 -27.41
CA GLY A 287 16.88 7.39 -28.54
C GLY A 287 17.01 5.87 -28.37
N THR A 288 17.47 5.36 -27.24
CA THR A 288 17.47 3.90 -26.96
C THR A 288 16.03 3.37 -27.04
N LEU A 289 15.81 2.36 -27.88
CA LEU A 289 14.48 1.84 -28.24
C LEU A 289 13.49 2.91 -28.75
N GLY A 290 14.03 3.96 -29.37
CA GLY A 290 13.25 5.08 -29.90
C GLY A 290 12.59 5.94 -28.82
N LEU A 291 13.04 5.87 -27.56
CA LEU A 291 12.50 6.67 -26.47
C LEU A 291 13.25 7.99 -26.28
N GLU A 292 12.51 9.03 -25.89
CA GLU A 292 13.08 10.28 -25.38
C GLU A 292 13.56 10.06 -23.93
N VAL A 293 14.80 9.60 -23.76
CA VAL A 293 15.30 9.14 -22.44
C VAL A 293 15.47 10.33 -21.50
N GLY A 294 15.98 11.46 -21.98
CA GLY A 294 16.09 12.68 -21.19
C GLY A 294 14.72 13.14 -20.63
N ALA A 295 13.69 13.15 -21.48
CA ALA A 295 12.34 13.51 -21.06
C ALA A 295 11.74 12.52 -20.05
N LEU A 296 12.06 11.22 -20.19
CA LEU A 296 11.65 10.21 -19.22
C LEU A 296 12.31 10.45 -17.86
N VAL A 297 13.62 10.73 -17.82
CA VAL A 297 14.35 11.02 -16.57
C VAL A 297 13.76 12.25 -15.87
N GLU A 298 13.41 13.31 -16.62
CA GLU A 298 12.74 14.49 -16.07
C GLU A 298 11.37 14.15 -15.46
N GLU A 299 10.54 13.38 -16.16
CA GLU A 299 9.23 12.94 -15.67
C GLU A 299 9.35 12.06 -14.41
N VAL A 300 10.26 11.08 -14.41
CA VAL A 300 10.50 10.22 -13.24
C VAL A 300 11.00 11.04 -12.05
N SER A 301 11.89 12.01 -12.28
CA SER A 301 12.40 12.90 -11.23
C SER A 301 11.30 13.77 -10.63
N ARG A 302 10.45 14.35 -11.49
CA ARG A 302 9.29 15.14 -11.05
C ARG A 302 8.34 14.31 -10.19
N VAL A 303 7.98 13.12 -10.67
CA VAL A 303 7.07 12.22 -9.95
C VAL A 303 7.69 11.75 -8.64
N HIS A 304 8.98 11.41 -8.63
CA HIS A 304 9.68 11.02 -7.40
C HIS A 304 9.50 12.07 -6.31
N HIS A 305 9.78 13.34 -6.64
CA HIS A 305 9.62 14.45 -5.69
C HIS A 305 8.17 14.63 -5.22
N GLU A 306 7.19 14.54 -6.13
CA GLU A 306 5.76 14.63 -5.77
C GLU A 306 5.32 13.48 -4.84
N VAL A 307 5.85 12.27 -5.05
CA VAL A 307 5.56 11.10 -4.22
C VAL A 307 6.20 11.22 -2.84
N GLU A 308 7.43 11.73 -2.73
CA GLU A 308 8.07 12.03 -1.44
C GLU A 308 7.27 13.08 -0.65
N GLU A 309 6.81 14.13 -1.32
CA GLU A 309 5.94 15.12 -0.69
C GLU A 309 4.62 14.53 -0.21
N LEU A 310 4.03 13.62 -1.00
CA LEU A 310 2.80 12.92 -0.64
C LEU A 310 3.01 12.04 0.60
N GLU A 311 4.13 11.33 0.68
CA GLU A 311 4.50 10.56 1.88
C GLU A 311 4.66 11.46 3.09
N ALA A 312 5.40 12.57 2.97
CA ALA A 312 5.66 13.50 4.06
C ALA A 312 4.37 14.16 4.61
N LYS A 313 3.38 14.40 3.75
CA LYS A 313 2.06 14.95 4.13
C LYS A 313 1.15 13.91 4.79
N GLY A 314 1.52 12.63 4.73
CA GLY A 314 0.68 11.50 5.11
C GLY A 314 -0.36 11.20 4.04
N ALA A 315 -0.40 9.95 3.57
CA ALA A 315 -1.33 9.55 2.51
C ALA A 315 -2.79 9.70 2.99
N ASP A 316 -3.54 10.62 2.38
CA ASP A 316 -5.00 10.60 2.45
C ASP A 316 -5.53 9.44 1.60
N SER A 317 -6.69 8.92 1.97
CA SER A 317 -7.49 7.92 1.25
C SER A 317 -7.94 8.34 -0.16
N SER A 318 -7.66 9.59 -0.55
CA SER A 318 -7.94 10.12 -1.88
C SER A 318 -7.21 9.34 -2.98
N PRO A 319 -7.84 9.12 -4.15
CA PRO A 319 -7.18 8.44 -5.26
C PRO A 319 -5.93 9.22 -5.74
N THR A 320 -4.81 8.52 -5.90
CA THR A 320 -3.58 9.10 -6.46
C THR A 320 -3.84 9.64 -7.86
N PRO A 321 -3.55 10.92 -8.15
CA PRO A 321 -3.82 11.53 -9.45
C PRO A 321 -3.04 10.86 -10.59
N GLN A 322 -3.60 10.88 -11.80
CA GLN A 322 -2.93 10.37 -13.00
C GLN A 322 -1.64 11.15 -13.35
N SER A 323 -1.48 12.38 -12.84
CA SER A 323 -0.26 13.17 -13.03
C SER A 323 0.98 12.58 -12.35
N TYR A 324 0.79 11.63 -11.43
CA TYR A 324 1.85 10.92 -10.73
C TYR A 324 2.40 9.75 -11.56
N ILE A 325 1.97 9.58 -12.81
CA ILE A 325 2.48 8.56 -13.71
C ILE A 325 3.46 9.20 -14.69
N PRO A 326 4.78 8.86 -14.62
CA PRO A 326 5.77 9.38 -15.54
C PRO A 326 5.39 9.11 -16.97
N LYS A 327 5.44 10.13 -17.83
CA LYS A 327 5.12 9.99 -19.25
C LYS A 327 6.33 9.43 -20.01
N ILE A 328 6.08 8.44 -20.87
CA ILE A 328 7.08 7.86 -21.75
C ILE A 328 6.80 8.32 -23.18
N LYS A 329 7.73 9.10 -23.76
CA LYS A 329 7.65 9.64 -25.12
C LYS A 329 8.59 8.91 -26.07
N ARG A 330 8.26 8.95 -27.36
CA ARG A 330 9.11 8.43 -28.44
C ARG A 330 9.74 9.59 -29.20
N VAL A 331 10.97 9.41 -29.65
CA VAL A 331 11.65 10.35 -30.54
C VAL A 331 10.83 10.44 -31.84
N GLU A 332 10.49 11.66 -32.26
CA GLU A 332 9.72 11.95 -33.48
C GLU A 332 10.44 11.57 -34.78
#